data_AF-A0A839ACG6-F1
#
_entry.id   AF-A0A839ACG6-F1
#
_cell.length_a   1.000
_cell.length_b   1.000
_cell.length_c   1.000
_cell.angle_alpha   90.00
_cell.angle_beta   90.00
_cell.angle_gamma   90.00
#
_symmetry.space_group_name_H-M   'P 1'
#
loop_
_entity.id
_entity.type
_entity.pdbx_description
1 polymer ?
#
loop_
_entity_poly.entity_id
_entity_poly.type
_entity_poly.pdbx_seq_one_letter_code
_entity_poly.pdbx_strand_id
1 'polypeptide(L)'
;MTEITWKIVSLDRAPEMSGLTDVVCRAHWEVLAIDPAYPDLAGRVYGDCAMAPPNAANFTAFADLDQATVLDWVKARIDAPACEAAALADLDRQINPPIVAGLPSGWQ
;
A
#
# COMPACT_ATOMS: atom_id res chain seq x y z
N MET A 1 -14.58 2.90 14.41
CA MET A 1 -13.43 3.71 13.98
C MET A 1 -12.95 3.09 12.69
N THR A 2 -12.66 3.89 11.67
CA THR A 2 -12.11 3.40 10.41
C THR A 2 -10.76 2.72 10.66
N GLU A 3 -10.59 1.52 10.14
CA GLU A 3 -9.37 0.72 10.27
C GLU A 3 -8.47 0.95 9.06
N ILE A 4 -7.17 1.14 9.30
CA ILE A 4 -6.16 1.30 8.26
C ILE A 4 -5.25 0.07 8.29
N THR A 5 -5.11 -0.58 7.12
CA THR A 5 -4.22 -1.73 6.97
C THR A 5 -3.20 -1.50 5.86
N TRP A 6 -1.98 -1.95 6.11
CA TRP A 6 -0.87 -1.89 5.17
C TRP A 6 -0.50 -3.31 4.73
N LYS A 7 -0.21 -3.47 3.43
CA LYS A 7 0.20 -4.75 2.87
C LYS A 7 1.31 -4.59 1.84
N ILE A 8 2.26 -5.52 1.83
CA ILE A 8 3.16 -5.73 0.69
C ILE A 8 2.45 -6.62 -0.32
N VAL A 9 2.29 -6.11 -1.54
CA VAL A 9 1.61 -6.81 -2.64
C VAL A 9 2.58 -7.72 -3.37
N SER A 10 3.78 -7.23 -3.68
CA SER A 10 4.84 -7.98 -4.35
C SER A 10 6.22 -7.33 -4.13
N LEU A 11 7.27 -8.10 -4.44
CA LEU A 11 8.66 -7.65 -4.35
C LEU A 11 9.39 -8.01 -5.64
N ASP A 12 10.01 -7.02 -6.28
CA ASP A 12 10.91 -7.25 -7.41
C ASP A 12 12.32 -7.52 -6.88
N ARG A 13 13.01 -8.51 -7.45
CA ARG A 13 14.34 -8.94 -7.02
C ARG A 13 15.34 -8.98 -8.15
N ALA A 14 16.56 -8.55 -7.87
CA ALA A 14 17.72 -8.88 -8.69
C ALA A 14 18.23 -10.28 -8.29
N PRO A 15 18.41 -11.21 -9.24
CA PRO A 15 18.96 -12.54 -8.95
C PRO A 15 20.35 -12.46 -8.31
N GLU A 16 21.15 -11.48 -8.72
CA GLU A 16 22.44 -11.17 -8.14
C GLU A 16 22.68 -9.66 -8.14
N MET A 17 23.16 -9.11 -7.01
CA MET A 17 23.57 -7.71 -6.88
C MET A 17 24.62 -7.57 -5.78
N SER A 18 25.77 -6.96 -6.09
CA SER A 18 26.86 -6.74 -5.13
C SER A 18 27.35 -8.02 -4.43
N GLY A 19 27.33 -9.17 -5.13
CA GLY A 19 27.70 -10.47 -4.57
C GLY A 19 26.65 -11.11 -3.65
N LEU A 20 25.45 -10.54 -3.57
CA LEU A 20 24.31 -11.09 -2.85
C LEU A 20 23.27 -11.62 -3.84
N THR A 21 22.50 -12.62 -3.45
CA THR A 21 21.46 -13.25 -4.27
C THR A 21 20.07 -12.82 -3.85
N ASP A 22 19.12 -12.81 -4.79
CA ASP A 22 17.70 -12.49 -4.56
C ASP A 22 17.46 -11.16 -3.81
N VAL A 23 18.22 -10.12 -4.19
CA VAL A 23 18.17 -8.82 -3.54
C VAL A 23 16.90 -8.07 -3.94
N VAL A 24 16.08 -7.66 -2.97
CA VAL A 24 14.88 -6.83 -3.21
C VAL A 24 15.29 -5.45 -3.72
N CYS A 25 14.81 -5.10 -4.92
CA CYS A 25 15.10 -3.80 -5.55
C CYS A 25 13.89 -2.86 -5.57
N ARG A 26 12.66 -3.41 -5.48
CA ARG A 26 11.42 -2.62 -5.42
C ARG A 26 10.39 -3.36 -4.59
N ALA A 27 9.63 -2.62 -3.79
CA ALA A 27 8.49 -3.13 -3.05
C ALA A 27 7.20 -2.45 -3.54
N HIS A 28 6.19 -3.27 -3.85
CA HIS A 28 4.85 -2.82 -4.20
C HIS A 28 3.96 -2.97 -2.96
N TRP A 29 3.18 -1.95 -2.64
CA TRP A 29 2.42 -1.86 -1.39
C TRP A 29 1.02 -1.29 -1.61
N GLU A 30 0.12 -1.59 -0.66
CA GLU A 30 -1.24 -1.08 -0.63
C GLU A 30 -1.59 -0.62 0.79
N VAL A 31 -2.35 0.48 0.88
CA VAL A 31 -3.05 0.95 2.07
C VAL A 31 -4.55 0.82 1.83
N LEU A 32 -5.24 0.19 2.76
CA LEU A 32 -6.70 0.06 2.77
C LEU A 32 -7.28 0.75 3.99
N ALA A 33 -8.27 1.61 3.77
CA ALA A 33 -9.12 2.18 4.80
C ALA A 33 -10.52 1.53 4.72
N ILE A 34 -10.98 0.95 5.82
CA ILE A 34 -12.27 0.27 5.92
C ILE A 34 -13.04 0.80 7.12
N ASP A 35 -14.29 1.21 6.93
CA ASP A 35 -15.19 1.55 8.04
C ASP A 35 -16.13 0.37 8.31
N PRO A 36 -16.16 -0.19 9.54
CA PRO A 36 -17.09 -1.27 9.89
C PRO A 36 -18.57 -0.95 9.68
N ALA A 37 -18.96 0.34 9.63
CA ALA A 37 -20.31 0.76 9.30
C ALA A 37 -20.64 0.68 7.80
N TYR A 38 -19.62 0.66 6.93
CA TYR A 38 -19.73 0.58 5.48
C TYR A 38 -18.79 -0.51 4.93
N PRO A 39 -19.00 -1.78 5.29
CA PRO A 39 -18.05 -2.86 5.01
C PRO A 39 -17.85 -3.16 3.51
N ASP A 40 -18.78 -2.73 2.66
CA ASP A 40 -18.70 -2.89 1.20
C ASP A 40 -17.86 -1.79 0.52
N LEU A 41 -17.49 -0.74 1.26
CA LEU A 41 -16.66 0.37 0.77
C LEU A 41 -15.25 0.27 1.33
N ALA A 42 -14.26 0.59 0.50
CA ALA A 42 -12.87 0.59 0.90
C ALA A 42 -12.11 1.70 0.16
N GLY A 43 -11.51 2.60 0.92
CA GLY A 43 -10.58 3.59 0.38
C GLY A 43 -9.23 2.94 0.14
N ARG A 44 -8.61 3.20 -1.01
CA ARG A 44 -7.37 2.50 -1.40
C ARG A 44 -6.29 3.44 -1.91
N VAL A 45 -5.06 3.17 -1.52
CA VAL A 45 -3.86 3.74 -2.16
C VAL A 45 -2.91 2.61 -2.46
N TYR A 46 -2.47 2.53 -3.72
CA TYR A 46 -1.45 1.60 -4.19
C TYR A 46 -0.22 2.38 -4.62
N GLY A 47 0.96 1.84 -4.35
CA GLY A 47 2.20 2.42 -4.84
C GLY A 47 3.36 1.43 -4.84
N ASP A 48 4.49 1.89 -5.33
CA ASP A 48 5.75 1.18 -5.25
C ASP A 48 6.89 2.14 -4.85
N CYS A 49 7.98 1.59 -4.32
CA CYS A 49 9.20 2.35 -4.16
C CYS A 49 10.45 1.51 -4.38
N ALA A 50 11.47 2.13 -4.97
CA ALA A 50 12.77 1.51 -5.18
C ALA A 50 13.52 1.39 -3.84
N MET A 51 14.15 0.23 -3.63
CA MET A 51 15.02 -0.01 -2.48
C MET A 51 16.42 0.57 -2.74
N ALA A 52 17.07 0.98 -1.66
CA ALA A 52 18.46 1.38 -1.69
C ALA A 52 19.34 0.15 -2.01
N PRO A 53 20.57 0.34 -2.53
CA PRO A 53 21.50 -0.74 -2.72
C PRO A 53 21.66 -1.59 -1.45
N PRO A 54 21.80 -2.92 -1.57
CA PRO A 54 21.93 -3.78 -0.40
C PRO A 54 23.23 -3.49 0.32
N ASN A 55 23.21 -3.62 1.65
CA ASN A 55 24.42 -3.61 2.47
C ASN A 55 24.62 -5.02 3.03
N ALA A 56 25.77 -5.62 2.72
CA ALA A 56 26.09 -6.99 3.11
C ALA A 56 26.14 -7.17 4.65
N ALA A 57 26.42 -6.11 5.41
CA ALA A 57 26.51 -6.18 6.87
C ALA A 57 25.14 -6.30 7.57
N ASN A 58 24.05 -5.95 6.89
CA ASN A 58 22.68 -6.02 7.44
C ASN A 58 21.70 -6.68 6.45
N PHE A 59 22.22 -7.51 5.55
CA PHE A 59 21.41 -8.20 4.55
C PHE A 59 20.58 -9.30 5.20
N THR A 60 19.27 -9.31 4.92
CA THR A 60 18.36 -10.41 5.27
C THR A 60 18.03 -11.16 3.99
N ALA A 61 18.25 -12.47 3.99
CA ALA A 61 17.95 -13.29 2.82
C ALA A 61 16.45 -13.25 2.51
N PHE A 62 16.09 -13.33 1.23
CA PHE A 62 14.69 -13.16 0.82
C PHE A 62 13.73 -14.14 1.51
N ALA A 63 14.16 -15.39 1.72
CA ALA A 63 13.35 -16.42 2.38
C ALA A 63 13.07 -16.12 3.86
N ASP A 64 13.88 -15.25 4.48
CA ASP A 64 13.78 -14.88 5.88
C ASP A 64 13.09 -13.51 6.09
N LEU A 65 12.65 -12.85 5.01
CA LEU A 65 11.93 -11.59 5.10
C LEU A 65 10.50 -11.79 5.60
N ASP A 66 10.08 -10.91 6.50
CA ASP A 66 8.68 -10.75 6.88
C ASP A 66 8.08 -9.45 6.34
N GLN A 67 6.75 -9.39 6.35
CA GLN A 67 6.01 -8.24 5.81
C GLN A 67 6.26 -6.96 6.61
N ALA A 68 6.46 -7.07 7.94
CA ALA A 68 6.67 -5.92 8.80
C ALA A 68 7.99 -5.21 8.46
N THR A 69 9.06 -5.98 8.31
CA THR A 69 10.39 -5.49 7.93
C THR A 69 10.35 -4.75 6.60
N VAL A 70 9.68 -5.31 5.60
CA VAL A 70 9.57 -4.69 4.27
C VAL A 70 8.68 -3.44 4.32
N LEU A 71 7.61 -3.44 5.11
CA LEU A 71 6.79 -2.24 5.32
C LEU A 71 7.57 -1.12 6.00
N ASP A 72 8.45 -1.42 6.96
CA ASP A 72 9.31 -0.41 7.58
C ASP A 72 10.24 0.23 6.54
N TRP A 73 10.77 -0.56 5.60
CA TRP A 73 11.57 -0.03 4.48
C TRP A 73 10.78 0.86 3.53
N VAL A 74 9.51 0.52 3.28
CA VAL A 74 8.61 1.33 2.45
C VAL A 74 8.31 2.64 3.17
N LYS A 75 7.88 2.59 4.43
CA LYS A 75 7.49 3.75 5.23
C LYS A 75 8.65 4.70 5.50
N ALA A 76 9.89 4.22 5.52
CA ALA A 76 11.08 5.07 5.59
C ALA A 76 11.36 5.86 4.30
N ARG A 77 10.72 5.49 3.17
CA ARG A 77 10.94 6.12 1.85
C ARG A 77 9.79 6.98 1.36
N ILE A 78 8.60 6.81 1.91
CA ILE A 78 7.38 7.51 1.48
C ILE A 78 6.77 8.29 2.64
N ASP A 79 5.89 9.24 2.31
CA ASP A 79 5.04 9.89 3.31
C ASP A 79 3.85 8.97 3.64
N ALA A 80 4.05 8.08 4.62
CA ALA A 80 3.04 7.13 5.05
C ALA A 80 1.76 7.82 5.58
N PRO A 81 1.84 8.86 6.46
CA PRO A 81 0.66 9.62 6.86
C PRO A 81 -0.13 10.23 5.70
N ALA A 82 0.55 10.74 4.66
CA ALA A 82 -0.15 11.25 3.48
C ALA A 82 -0.88 10.14 2.71
N CYS A 83 -0.30 8.94 2.61
CA CYS A 83 -0.96 7.80 1.97
C CYS A 83 -2.18 7.33 2.77
N GLU A 84 -2.08 7.29 4.10
CA GLU A 84 -3.20 6.98 4.99
C GLU A 84 -4.32 8.02 4.86
N ALA A 85 -3.98 9.31 4.86
CA ALA A 85 -4.94 10.40 4.65
C ALA A 85 -5.62 10.31 3.29
N ALA A 86 -4.89 9.95 2.23
CA ALA A 86 -5.44 9.76 0.89
C ALA A 86 -6.40 8.56 0.83
N ALA A 87 -6.07 7.43 1.49
CA ALA A 87 -6.97 6.28 1.59
C ALA A 87 -8.26 6.63 2.35
N LEU A 88 -8.15 7.37 3.47
CA LEU A 88 -9.31 7.87 4.22
C LEU A 88 -10.18 8.80 3.37
N ALA A 89 -9.58 9.74 2.63
CA ALA A 89 -10.31 10.66 1.76
C ALA A 89 -10.98 9.92 0.58
N ASP A 90 -10.38 8.83 0.11
CA ASP A 90 -10.99 7.97 -0.90
C ASP A 90 -12.20 7.23 -0.37
N LEU A 91 -12.12 6.67 0.84
CA LEU A 91 -13.26 6.05 1.51
C LEU A 91 -14.38 7.06 1.77
N ASP A 92 -14.04 8.26 2.26
CA ASP A 92 -15.02 9.31 2.54
C ASP A 92 -15.77 9.74 1.27
N ARG A 93 -15.08 9.85 0.13
CA ARG A 93 -15.74 10.12 -1.17
C ARG A 93 -16.68 9.01 -1.62
N GLN A 94 -16.46 7.77 -1.20
CA GLN A 94 -17.36 6.66 -1.50
C GLN A 94 -18.58 6.66 -0.57
N ILE A 95 -18.39 6.95 0.73
CA ILE A 95 -19.47 7.08 1.72
C ILE A 95 -20.33 8.31 1.41
N ASN A 96 -19.70 9.42 1.05
CA ASN A 96 -20.29 10.72 0.80
C ASN A 96 -20.00 11.20 -0.64
N PRO A 97 -20.59 10.55 -1.66
CA PRO A 97 -20.30 10.87 -3.06
C PRO A 97 -20.71 12.32 -3.39
N PRO A 98 -19.78 13.16 -3.90
CA PRO A 98 -20.07 14.57 -4.18
C PRO A 98 -21.00 14.75 -5.40
N ILE A 99 -21.09 13.75 -6.27
CA ILE A 99 -21.94 13.74 -7.46
C ILE A 99 -22.62 12.36 -7.53
N VAL A 100 -23.94 12.37 -7.64
CA VAL A 100 -24.76 11.15 -7.83
C VAL A 100 -25.39 11.20 -9.21
N ALA A 101 -25.19 10.17 -10.02
CA ALA A 101 -25.80 10.04 -11.33
C ALA A 101 -27.14 9.28 -11.23
N GLY A 102 -28.16 9.74 -11.95
CA GLY A 102 -29.46 9.08 -12.03
C GLY A 102 -30.41 9.80 -12.98
N LEU A 103 -31.40 9.07 -13.49
CA LEU A 103 -32.54 9.67 -14.18
C LEU A 103 -33.66 9.94 -13.16
N PRO A 104 -34.49 10.97 -13.36
CA PRO A 104 -35.68 11.18 -12.53
C PRO A 104 -36.56 9.93 -12.48
N SER A 105 -37.11 9.61 -11.31
CA SER A 105 -37.95 8.42 -11.10
C SER A 105 -39.19 8.36 -11.99
N GLY A 106 -39.65 9.51 -12.50
CA GLY A 106 -40.76 9.59 -13.45
C GLY A 106 -40.38 9.41 -14.92
N TRP A 107 -39.11 9.10 -15.24
CA TRP A 107 -38.65 8.82 -16.61
C TRP A 107 -38.59 7.31 -16.95
N GLN A 108 -39.14 6.46 -16.07
CA GLN A 108 -39.28 5.02 -16.31
C GLN A 108 -40.54 4.69 -17.11
#